data_AF-A0A0G1Q019-F1
#
_entry.id   AF-A0A0G1Q019-F1
#
_cell.length_a   1.000
_cell.length_b   1.000
_cell.length_c   1.000
_cell.angle_alpha   90.00
_cell.angle_beta   90.00
_cell.angle_gamma   90.00
#
_symmetry.space_group_name_H-M   'P 1'
#
loop_
_entity.id
_entity.type
_entity.pdbx_description
1 polymer ?
#
loop_
_entity_poly.entity_id
_entity_poly.type
_entity_poly.pdbx_seq_one_letter_code
_entity_poly.pdbx_strand_id
1 'polypeptide(L)'
;MDAKDRLDVENAPERKKNLARLGFKVPMGEEQKEGWSGKLPFYLFICPNCGEFQKDYPHSWPETQYLWCDDCKIKISYVRLRTEAKMFFSFFGLLRQILRFKCFPPAKK
;
A
#
# COMPACT_ATOMS: atom_id res chain seq x y z
N MET A 1 11.55 2.79 -15.11
CA MET A 1 12.17 3.25 -13.85
C MET A 1 13.27 4.20 -14.23
N ASP A 2 13.25 5.40 -13.65
CA ASP A 2 14.27 6.41 -13.93
C ASP A 2 15.65 5.96 -13.40
N ALA A 3 16.73 6.58 -13.90
CA ALA A 3 18.09 6.14 -13.57
C ALA A 3 18.43 6.31 -12.08
N LYS A 4 17.85 7.32 -11.43
CA LYS A 4 18.01 7.55 -10.00
C LYS A 4 17.34 6.44 -9.19
N ASP A 5 16.12 6.09 -9.54
CA ASP A 5 15.36 5.04 -8.87
C ASP A 5 16.05 3.66 -9.03
N ARG A 6 16.66 3.39 -10.19
CA ARG A 6 17.52 2.21 -10.40
C ARG A 6 18.72 2.19 -9.46
N LEU A 7 19.46 3.30 -9.40
CA LEU A 7 20.62 3.43 -8.52
C LEU A 7 20.23 3.29 -7.04
N ASP A 8 19.09 3.82 -6.64
CA ASP A 8 18.59 3.70 -5.27
C ASP A 8 18.23 2.24 -4.92
N VAL A 9 17.69 1.47 -5.88
CA VAL A 9 17.43 0.02 -5.73
C VAL A 9 18.74 -0.76 -5.60
N GLU A 10 19.72 -0.47 -6.46
CA GLU A 10 21.04 -1.12 -6.45
C GLU A 10 21.75 -0.89 -5.10
N ASN A 11 21.71 0.35 -4.61
CA ASN A 11 22.32 0.76 -3.34
C ASN A 11 21.48 0.42 -2.10
N ALA A 12 20.29 -0.16 -2.27
CA ALA A 12 19.44 -0.49 -1.13
C ALA A 12 20.15 -1.51 -0.21
N PRO A 13 20.11 -1.33 1.13
CA PRO A 13 20.71 -2.29 2.05
C PRO A 13 20.18 -3.71 1.84
N GLU A 14 21.05 -4.72 1.87
CA GLU A 14 20.66 -6.12 1.61
C GLU A 14 19.52 -6.61 2.53
N ARG A 15 19.45 -6.11 3.77
CA ARG A 15 18.30 -6.40 4.66
C ARG A 15 16.96 -5.99 4.05
N LYS A 16 16.89 -4.86 3.35
CA LYS A 16 15.68 -4.38 2.68
C LYS A 16 15.37 -5.23 1.45
N LYS A 17 16.39 -5.57 0.66
CA LYS A 17 16.24 -6.47 -0.49
C LYS A 17 15.74 -7.86 -0.07
N ASN A 18 16.24 -8.41 1.03
CA ASN A 18 15.79 -9.69 1.57
C ASN A 18 14.33 -9.64 2.03
N LEU A 19 13.90 -8.58 2.72
CA LEU A 19 12.49 -8.41 3.05
C LEU A 19 11.63 -8.29 1.78
N ALA A 20 12.08 -7.55 0.77
CA ALA A 20 11.36 -7.45 -0.50
C ALA A 20 11.26 -8.81 -1.24
N ARG A 21 12.30 -9.66 -1.15
CA ARG A 21 12.27 -11.05 -1.67
C ARG A 21 11.23 -11.93 -0.98
N LEU A 22 10.92 -11.65 0.29
CA LEU A 22 9.85 -12.32 1.03
C LEU A 22 8.45 -11.76 0.73
N GLY A 23 8.34 -10.82 -0.23
CA GLY A 23 7.08 -10.21 -0.64
C GLY A 23 6.69 -8.96 0.14
N PHE A 24 7.56 -8.45 1.04
CA PHE A 24 7.27 -7.21 1.75
C PHE A 24 7.47 -5.98 0.86
N LYS A 25 6.62 -4.96 1.05
CA LYS A 25 6.80 -3.62 0.48
C LYS A 25 7.57 -2.77 1.48
N VAL A 26 8.87 -2.62 1.26
CA VAL A 26 9.82 -2.13 2.25
C VAL A 26 10.03 -0.62 2.10
N PRO A 27 9.80 0.21 3.14
CA PRO A 27 10.03 1.65 3.04
C PRO A 27 11.48 2.00 2.68
N MET A 28 11.64 2.85 1.67
CA MET A 28 12.93 3.37 1.20
C MET A 28 13.28 4.69 1.87
N GLY A 29 12.27 5.54 2.14
CA GLY A 29 12.43 6.88 2.66
C GLY A 29 11.36 7.80 2.09
N GLU A 30 11.47 9.10 2.35
CA GLU A 30 10.63 10.11 1.75
C GLU A 30 11.47 11.00 0.82
N GLU A 31 11.00 11.21 -0.40
CA GLU A 31 11.70 12.00 -1.42
C GLU A 31 10.75 13.03 -2.03
N GLN A 32 11.25 14.22 -2.33
CA GLN A 32 10.51 15.23 -3.08
C GLN A 32 10.85 15.08 -4.56
N LYS A 33 9.88 14.66 -5.38
CA LYS A 33 10.03 14.65 -6.84
C LYS A 33 9.71 16.02 -7.42
N GLU A 34 10.39 16.36 -8.52
CA GLU A 34 10.13 17.60 -9.26
C GLU A 34 8.65 17.68 -9.68
N GLY A 35 8.05 18.87 -9.54
CA GLY A 35 6.64 19.09 -9.84
C GLY A 35 5.66 18.65 -8.74
N TRP A 36 6.12 18.11 -7.62
CA TRP A 36 5.28 17.76 -6.47
C TRP A 36 5.50 18.67 -5.26
N SER A 37 4.40 19.12 -4.65
CA SER A 37 4.44 19.79 -3.36
C SER A 37 4.49 18.74 -2.22
N GLY A 38 5.58 18.73 -1.47
CA GLY A 38 5.79 17.81 -0.35
C GLY A 38 6.67 16.60 -0.67
N LYS A 39 6.80 15.70 0.29
CA LYS A 39 7.61 14.48 0.16
C LYS A 39 6.72 13.26 -0.02
N LEU A 40 7.11 12.37 -0.93
CA LEU A 40 6.43 11.12 -1.23
C LEU A 40 7.17 9.94 -0.57
N PRO A 41 6.45 8.99 0.06
CA PRO A 41 7.07 7.81 0.65
C PRO A 41 7.33 6.76 -0.43
N PHE A 42 8.60 6.41 -0.65
CA PHE A 42 9.01 5.39 -1.61
C PHE A 42 9.16 4.02 -0.94
N TYR A 43 8.93 2.97 -1.71
CA TYR A 43 8.95 1.58 -1.30
C TYR A 43 9.75 0.72 -2.29
N LEU A 44 10.55 -0.18 -1.75
CA LEU A 44 11.22 -1.26 -2.47
C LEU A 44 10.32 -2.51 -2.41
N PHE A 45 10.08 -3.15 -3.56
CA PHE A 45 9.34 -4.40 -3.65
C PHE A 45 9.86 -5.24 -4.82
N ILE A 46 9.56 -6.54 -4.82
CA ILE A 46 9.75 -7.39 -5.99
C ILE A 46 8.46 -7.43 -6.80
N CYS A 47 8.57 -7.20 -8.11
CA CYS A 47 7.46 -7.41 -9.01
C CYS A 47 7.13 -8.91 -9.11
N PRO A 48 5.89 -9.35 -8.86
CA PRO A 48 5.53 -10.76 -8.94
C PRO A 48 5.54 -11.31 -10.38
N ASN A 49 5.55 -10.44 -11.39
CA ASN A 49 5.53 -10.85 -12.80
C ASN A 49 6.94 -11.04 -13.39
N CYS A 50 7.86 -10.09 -13.20
CA CYS A 50 9.24 -10.21 -13.72
C CYS A 50 10.28 -10.63 -12.68
N GLY A 51 9.96 -10.63 -11.39
CA GLY A 51 10.93 -10.94 -10.33
C GLY A 51 11.93 -9.83 -10.02
N GLU A 52 11.90 -8.72 -10.77
CA GLU A 52 12.82 -7.61 -10.58
C GLU A 52 12.46 -6.73 -9.38
N PHE A 53 13.49 -6.16 -8.76
CA PHE A 53 13.31 -5.13 -7.75
C PHE A 53 12.82 -3.84 -8.38
N GLN A 54 11.86 -3.21 -7.72
CA GLN A 54 11.25 -1.97 -8.15
C GLN A 54 11.21 -0.99 -6.99
N LYS A 55 11.34 0.30 -7.32
CA LYS A 55 11.11 1.40 -6.39
C LYS A 55 9.94 2.22 -6.91
N ASP A 56 8.96 2.44 -6.05
CA ASP A 56 7.81 3.28 -6.40
C ASP A 56 7.14 3.85 -5.14
N TYR A 57 6.24 4.81 -5.31
CA TYR A 57 5.39 5.36 -4.26
C TYR A 57 3.92 4.93 -4.44
N PRO A 58 3.10 4.90 -3.38
CA PRO A 58 1.70 4.54 -3.49
C PRO A 58 0.92 5.53 -4.35
N HIS A 59 0.30 5.02 -5.41
CA HIS A 59 -0.61 5.76 -6.27
C HIS A 59 -2.05 5.62 -5.78
N SER A 60 -2.95 6.53 -6.18
CA SER A 60 -4.38 6.52 -5.84
C SER A 60 -4.74 6.83 -4.37
N TRP A 61 -6.04 6.84 -4.10
CA TRP A 61 -6.65 7.03 -2.78
C TRP A 61 -6.33 5.85 -1.84
N PRO A 62 -6.24 6.08 -0.51
CA PRO A 62 -5.82 5.08 0.49
C PRO A 62 -6.43 3.69 0.35
N GLU A 63 -7.69 3.59 -0.06
CA GLU A 63 -8.46 2.35 -0.19
C GLU A 63 -8.12 1.54 -1.45
N THR A 64 -7.53 2.20 -2.45
CA THR A 64 -7.21 1.63 -3.77
C THR A 64 -5.73 1.79 -4.12
N GLN A 65 -4.89 1.98 -3.11
CA GLN A 65 -3.48 2.24 -3.36
C GLN A 65 -2.80 1.07 -4.06
N TYR A 66 -1.89 1.42 -4.96
CA TYR A 66 -1.08 0.44 -5.68
C TYR A 66 0.34 0.97 -5.89
N LEU A 67 1.27 0.05 -6.09
CA LEU A 67 2.60 0.32 -6.64
C LEU A 67 2.64 -0.10 -8.11
N TRP A 68 3.45 0.57 -8.88
CA TRP A 68 3.63 0.39 -10.31
C TRP A 68 4.96 -0.30 -10.58
N CYS A 69 4.92 -1.41 -11.32
CA CYS A 69 6.14 -1.99 -11.89
C CYS A 69 6.41 -1.34 -13.25
N ASP A 70 7.56 -0.73 -13.38
CA ASP A 70 7.88 0.06 -14.54
C ASP A 70 8.32 -0.78 -15.74
N ASP A 71 8.82 -1.99 -15.50
CA ASP A 71 9.26 -2.90 -16.56
C ASP A 71 8.07 -3.69 -17.13
N CYS A 72 7.16 -4.17 -16.27
CA CYS A 72 5.98 -4.93 -16.68
C CYS A 72 4.74 -4.08 -16.98
N LYS A 73 4.73 -2.80 -16.56
CA LYS A 73 3.56 -1.89 -16.67
C LYS A 73 2.30 -2.43 -15.98
N ILE A 74 2.47 -3.06 -14.82
CA ILE A 74 1.38 -3.63 -14.02
C ILE A 74 1.22 -2.91 -12.67
N LYS A 75 0.00 -2.98 -12.13
CA LYS A 75 -0.37 -2.48 -10.80
C LYS A 75 -0.27 -3.60 -9.77
N ILE A 76 0.37 -3.32 -8.66
CA ILE A 76 0.56 -4.24 -7.54
C ILE A 76 -0.15 -3.65 -6.34
N SER A 77 -1.11 -4.38 -5.77
CA SER A 77 -1.91 -3.87 -4.66
C SER A 77 -1.03 -3.41 -3.51
N TYR A 78 -1.28 -2.22 -3.00
CA TYR A 78 -0.62 -1.67 -1.83
C TYR A 78 -1.70 -1.19 -0.89
N VAL A 79 -1.95 -1.94 0.17
CA VAL A 79 -2.82 -1.46 1.24
C VAL A 79 -1.96 -1.31 2.48
N ARG A 80 -1.95 -0.11 3.05
CA ARG A 80 -1.24 0.14 4.30
C ARG A 80 -1.97 -0.64 5.40
N LEU A 81 -1.25 -1.37 6.25
CA LEU A 81 -1.81 -2.09 7.40
C LEU A 81 -2.81 -1.25 8.23
N ARG A 82 -2.54 0.05 8.40
CA ARG A 82 -3.45 0.97 9.10
C ARG A 82 -4.79 1.19 8.37
N THR A 83 -4.78 1.18 7.04
CA THR A 83 -5.99 1.26 6.22
C THR A 83 -6.79 -0.04 6.30
N GLU A 84 -6.12 -1.20 6.30
CA GLU A 84 -6.79 -2.49 6.52
C GLU A 84 -7.50 -2.52 7.88
N ALA A 85 -6.83 -2.08 8.95
CA ALA A 85 -7.43 -1.98 10.27
C ALA A 85 -8.64 -1.02 10.29
N LYS A 86 -8.52 0.17 9.68
CA LYS A 86 -9.65 1.11 9.56
C LYS A 86 -10.83 0.49 8.81
N MET A 87 -10.60 -0.13 7.66
CA MET A 87 -11.67 -0.79 6.89
C MET A 87 -12.32 -1.92 7.69
N PHE A 88 -11.53 -2.70 8.43
CA PHE A 88 -12.01 -3.74 9.32
C PHE A 88 -12.93 -3.14 10.40
N PHE A 89 -12.47 -2.15 11.17
CA PHE A 89 -13.29 -1.53 12.22
C PHE A 89 -14.55 -0.83 11.68
N SER A 90 -14.48 -0.20 10.49
CA SER A 90 -15.66 0.36 9.81
C SER A 90 -16.69 -0.70 9.45
N PHE A 91 -16.24 -1.86 8.97
CA PHE A 91 -17.11 -3.00 8.66
C PHE A 91 -17.81 -3.55 9.92
N PHE A 92 -17.07 -3.72 11.03
CA PHE A 92 -17.66 -4.16 12.30
C PHE A 92 -18.60 -3.12 12.92
N GLY A 93 -18.31 -1.83 12.75
CA GLY A 93 -19.21 -0.75 13.15
C GLY A 93 -20.56 -0.82 12.43
N LEU A 94 -20.52 -1.02 11.10
CA LEU A 94 -21.72 -1.15 10.26
C LEU A 94 -22.51 -2.44 10.60
N LEU A 95 -21.83 -3.57 10.76
CA LEU A 95 -22.44 -4.83 11.19
C LEU A 95 -23.16 -4.71 12.54
N ARG A 96 -22.52 -4.06 13.51
CA ARG A 96 -23.12 -3.79 14.82
C ARG A 96 -24.37 -2.91 14.71
N GLN A 97 -24.37 -1.94 13.81
CA GLN A 97 -25.53 -1.09 13.55
C GLN A 97 -26.69 -1.89 12.93
N ILE A 98 -26.42 -2.74 11.94
CA ILE A 98 -27.41 -3.63 11.31
C ILE A 98 -27.99 -4.63 12.32
N LEU A 99 -27.16 -5.23 13.17
CA LEU A 99 -27.61 -6.17 14.20
C LEU A 99 -28.48 -5.51 15.28
N ARG A 100 -28.25 -4.23 15.60
CA ARG A 100 -29.12 -3.46 16.50
C ARG A 100 -30.52 -3.20 15.94
N PHE A 101 -30.68 -3.13 14.62
CA PHE A 101 -32.00 -2.95 13.99
C PHE A 101 -32.85 -4.22 13.92
N LYS A 102 -32.30 -5.40 14.21
CA LYS A 102 -33.04 -6.67 14.21
C LYS A 102 -33.64 -7.08 15.57
N CYS A 103 -33.38 -6.31 16.63
CA CYS A 103 -34.01 -6.54 17.94
C CYS A 103 -34.89 -5.34 18.30
N PHE A 104 -36.14 -5.63 18.66
CA PHE A 104 -37.22 -4.71 19.07
C PHE A 104 -38.09 -4.12 17.94
N PRO A 105 -39.17 -4.80 17.52
CA PRO A 105 -40.43 -4.07 17.43
C PRO A 105 -40.79 -3.58 18.85
N PRO A 106 -41.24 -2.33 19.02
CA PRO A 106 -41.76 -1.89 20.31
C PRO A 106 -43.00 -2.72 20.64
N ALA A 107 -42.99 -3.40 21.78
CA ALA A 107 -44.19 -3.99 22.35
C ALA A 107 -45.16 -2.85 22.65
N LYS A 108 -46.26 -2.76 21.89
CA LYS A 108 -47.37 -1.84 22.18
C LYS A 108 -47.95 -2.26 23.53
N LYS A 109 -47.99 -1.31 24.48
CA LYS A 109 -48.80 -1.40 25.69
C LYS A 109 -50.26 -1.15 25.34
#